data_AF-A0A8J6S1J5-F1
#
_entry.id   AF-A0A8J6S1J5-F1
#
_cell.length_a   1.000
_cell.length_b   1.000
_cell.length_c   1.000
_cell.angle_alpha   90.00
_cell.angle_beta   90.00
_cell.angle_gamma   90.00
#
_symmetry.space_group_name_H-M   'P 1'
#
loop_
_entity.id
_entity.type
_entity.pdbx_description
1 polymer ?
#
loop_
_entity_poly.entity_id
_entity_poly.type
_entity_poly.pdbx_seq_one_letter_code
_entity_poly.pdbx_strand_id
1 'polypeptide(L)' 'MKWREDAVQEERREMAENLLIVRCGSLDEELSSAIALMLQFPTEELTRLLLTLSREELLERFGGSSN' A
#
# COMPACT_ATOMS: atom_id res chain seq x y z
N MET A 1 5.39 -17.40 18.13
CA MET A 1 5.93 -16.10 17.67
C MET A 1 5.19 -15.52 16.46
N LYS A 2 4.56 -16.35 15.60
CA LYS A 2 3.80 -15.93 14.40
C LYS A 2 2.75 -14.83 14.62
N TRP A 3 2.02 -14.85 15.74
CA TRP A 3 1.00 -13.84 16.07
C TRP A 3 1.51 -12.39 16.12
N ARG A 4 2.79 -12.18 16.46
CA ARG A 4 3.38 -10.83 16.50
C ARG A 4 3.71 -10.32 15.11
N GLU A 5 4.13 -11.20 14.22
CA GLU A 5 4.45 -10.85 12.83
C GLU A 5 3.17 -10.52 12.07
N ASP A 6 2.12 -11.32 12.26
CA ASP A 6 0.81 -11.09 11.63
C ASP A 6 0.20 -9.74 12.10
N ALA A 7 0.27 -9.43 13.39
CA ALA A 7 -0.23 -8.15 13.92
C ALA A 7 0.54 -6.94 13.37
N VAL A 8 1.86 -7.06 13.22
CA VAL A 8 2.69 -5.98 12.64
C VAL A 8 2.38 -5.78 11.16
N GLN A 9 2.12 -6.85 10.40
CA GLN A 9 1.75 -6.71 8.99
C GLN A 9 0.37 -6.07 8.82
N GLU A 10 -0.58 -6.42 9.68
CA GLU A 10 -1.92 -5.83 9.65
C GLU A 10 -1.88 -4.32 9.96
N GLU A 11 -1.13 -3.92 11.00
CA GLU A 11 -0.96 -2.51 11.34
C GLU A 11 -0.28 -1.73 10.20
N ARG A 12 0.71 -2.34 9.52
CA ARG A 12 1.36 -1.74 8.35
C ARG A 12 0.40 -1.59 7.17
N ARG A 13 -0.48 -2.57 6.95
CA ARG A 13 -1.54 -2.51 5.93
C ARG A 13 -2.52 -1.39 6.22
N GLU A 14 -3.05 -1.34 7.44
CA GLU A 14 -4.01 -0.32 7.85
C GLU A 14 -3.41 1.10 7.74
N MET A 15 -2.15 1.29 8.14
CA MET A 15 -1.44 2.55 7.94
C MET A 15 -1.39 2.95 6.46
N ALA A 16 -1.05 2.02 5.56
CA ALA A 16 -0.96 2.29 4.13
C ALA A 16 -2.33 2.64 3.53
N GLU A 17 -3.37 1.88 3.89
CA GLU A 17 -4.75 2.10 3.46
C GLU A 17 -5.26 3.48 3.90
N ASN A 18 -5.08 3.83 5.17
CA ASN A 18 -5.49 5.14 5.70
C ASN A 18 -4.75 6.29 5.02
N LEU A 19 -3.45 6.15 4.77
CA LEU A 19 -2.68 7.19 4.10
C LEU A 19 -3.16 7.41 2.65
N LEU A 20 -3.48 6.34 1.93
CA LEU A 20 -4.02 6.43 0.58
C LEU A 20 -5.43 7.02 0.57
N ILE A 21 -6.28 6.70 1.54
CA ILE A 21 -7.59 7.36 1.68
C ILE A 21 -7.42 8.86 1.91
N VAL A 22 -6.50 9.26 2.79
CA VAL A 22 -6.24 10.68 3.07
C VAL A 22 -5.64 11.42 1.88
N ARG A 23 -4.71 10.80 1.12
CA ARG A 23 -4.05 11.43 -0.03
C ARG A 23 -4.87 11.38 -1.32
N CYS A 24 -5.48 10.25 -1.62
CA CYS A 24 -6.16 9.96 -2.89
C CYS A 24 -7.69 10.08 -2.77
N GLY A 25 -8.24 10.23 -1.56
CA GLY A 25 -9.66 10.42 -1.29
C GLY A 25 -10.45 9.12 -1.09
N SER A 26 -10.12 8.05 -1.82
CA SER A 26 -10.77 6.75 -1.68
C SER A 26 -9.82 5.60 -1.99
N LEU A 27 -10.09 4.44 -1.40
CA LEU A 27 -9.41 3.19 -1.71
C LEU A 27 -10.34 2.30 -2.53
N ASP A 28 -10.01 2.12 -3.81
CA ASP A 28 -10.71 1.20 -4.72
C ASP A 28 -10.01 -0.18 -4.76
N GLU A 29 -10.64 -1.13 -5.45
CA GLU A 29 -10.17 -2.52 -5.53
C GLU A 29 -8.81 -2.65 -6.23
N GLU A 30 -8.52 -1.79 -7.22
CA GLU A 30 -7.22 -1.75 -7.91
C GLU A 30 -6.12 -1.31 -6.95
N LEU A 31 -6.35 -0.24 -6.19
CA LEU A 31 -5.38 0.30 -5.24
C LEU A 31 -5.22 -0.61 -4.00
N SER A 32 -6.31 -1.26 -3.56
CA SER A 32 -6.29 -2.28 -2.52
C SER A 32 -5.44 -3.49 -2.90
N SER A 33 -5.56 -3.94 -4.14
CA SER A 33 -4.72 -5.02 -4.70
C SER A 33 -3.26 -4.59 -4.78
N ALA A 34 -3.00 -3.34 -5.17
CA ALA A 34 -1.67 -2.78 -5.26
C ALA A 34 -0.95 -2.69 -3.90
N ILE A 35 -1.68 -2.39 -2.80
CA ILE A 35 -1.11 -2.34 -1.44
C ILE A 35 -0.42 -3.64 -1.04
N ALA A 36 -0.95 -4.80 -1.44
CA ALA A 36 -0.34 -6.09 -1.12
C ALA A 36 1.10 -6.21 -1.67
N LEU A 37 1.37 -5.61 -2.82
CA LEU A 37 2.73 -5.54 -3.39
C LEU A 37 3.59 -4.49 -2.68
N MET A 38 3.00 -3.34 -2.30
CA MET A 38 3.71 -2.28 -1.60
C MET A 38 4.16 -2.71 -0.19
N LEU A 39 3.40 -3.54 0.52
CA LEU A 39 3.74 -4.00 1.87
C LEU A 39 5.00 -4.87 1.94
N GLN A 40 5.47 -5.39 0.79
CA GLN A 40 6.73 -6.14 0.69
C GLN A 40 7.96 -5.25 0.86
N PHE A 41 7.82 -3.94 0.67
CA PHE A 41 8.91 -2.98 0.87
C PHE A 41 9.12 -2.68 2.36
N PRO A 42 10.34 -2.29 2.78
CA PRO A 42 10.60 -1.77 4.13
C PRO A 42 9.73 -0.54 4.43
N THR A 43 9.39 -0.34 5.71
CA THR A 43 8.49 0.75 6.14
C THR A 43 8.92 2.15 5.66
N GLU A 44 10.22 2.45 5.64
CA GLU A 44 10.73 3.75 5.15
C GLU A 44 10.48 3.91 3.65
N GLU A 45 10.73 2.86 2.87
CA GLU A 45 10.54 2.88 1.42
C GLU A 45 9.05 2.93 1.06
N LEU A 46 8.23 2.15 1.76
CA LEU A 46 6.77 2.20 1.65
C LEU A 46 6.24 3.61 1.93
N THR A 47 6.65 4.22 3.05
CA THR A 47 6.21 5.57 3.43
C THR A 47 6.62 6.59 2.37
N ARG A 48 7.85 6.48 1.84
CA ARG A 48 8.33 7.35 0.76
C ARG A 48 7.46 7.18 -0.49
N LEU A 49 7.27 5.95 -0.98
CA LEU A 49 6.44 5.64 -2.15
C LEU A 49 5.02 6.21 -2.00
N LEU A 50 4.41 5.96 -0.85
CA LEU A 50 3.06 6.40 -0.52
C LEU A 50 2.93 7.90 -0.25
N LEU A 51 4.03 8.67 -0.17
CA LEU A 51 4.01 10.14 -0.06
C LEU A 51 4.46 10.83 -1.35
N THR A 52 5.30 10.19 -2.15
CA THR A 52 5.86 10.78 -3.37
C THR A 52 5.02 10.50 -4.60
N LEU A 53 4.44 9.30 -4.72
CA LEU A 53 3.71 8.89 -5.92
C LEU A 53 2.23 9.27 -5.84
N SER A 54 1.65 9.60 -6.97
CA SER A 54 0.21 9.77 -7.18
C SER A 54 -0.52 8.43 -7.26
N ARG A 55 -1.87 8.45 -7.25
CA ARG A 55 -2.68 7.24 -7.42
C ARG A 55 -2.35 6.56 -8.75
N GLU A 56 -2.31 7.31 -9.84
CA GLU A 56 -2.04 6.75 -11.17
C GLU A 56 -0.65 6.10 -11.24
N GLU A 57 0.39 6.74 -10.70
CA GLU A 57 1.75 6.18 -10.67
C GLU A 57 1.85 4.93 -9.79
N LEU A 58 1.11 4.89 -8.67
CA LEU A 58 1.04 3.69 -7.82
C LEU A 58 0.39 2.53 -8.58
N LEU A 59 -0.69 2.79 -9.32
CA LEU A 59 -1.36 1.77 -10.12
C LEU A 59 -0.57 1.35 -11.35
N GLU A 60 0.16 2.26 -12.00
CA GLU A 60 1.07 1.90 -13.09
C GLU A 60 2.18 0.95 -12.61
N ARG A 61 2.67 1.16 -11.38
CA ARG A 61 3.78 0.38 -10.82
C ARG A 61 3.33 -0.91 -10.12
N PHE A 62 2.14 -0.93 -9.53
CA PHE A 62 1.68 -2.00 -8.64
C PHE A 62 0.26 -2.51 -8.94
N GLY A 63 -0.52 -1.80 -9.76
CA GLY A 63 -1.79 -2.30 -10.28
C GLY A 63 -1.48 -3.37 -11.31
N GLY A 64 -1.52 -4.63 -10.87
CA GLY A 64 -1.08 -5.78 -11.65
C GLY A 64 -1.53 -5.71 -13.10
N SER A 65 -0.57 -5.62 -14.02
CA SER A 65 -0.82 -5.70 -15.46
C SER A 65 -1.47 -7.04 -15.77
N SER A 66 -2.79 -7.06 -15.90
CA SER A 66 -3.46 -7.99 -16.80
C SER A 66 -3.57 -7.29 -18.16
N ASN A 67 -2.48 -7.34 -18.93
CA ASN A 67 -2.56 -7.40 -20.38
C ASN A 67 -2.24 -8.83 -20.82
#